data_AF-A0A0M2PF87-F1
#
_entry.id   AF-A0A0M2PF87-F1
#
_cell.length_a   1.000
_cell.length_b   1.000
_cell.length_c   1.000
_cell.angle_alpha   90.00
_cell.angle_beta   90.00
_cell.angle_gamma   90.00
#
_symmetry.space_group_name_H-M   'P 1'
#
loop_
_entity.id
_entity.type
_entity.pdbx_description
1 polymer ?
#
loop_
_entity_poly.entity_id
_entity_poly.type
_entity_poly.pdbx_seq_one_letter_code
_entity_poly.pdbx_strand_id
1 'polypeptide(L)' 'MGKKFIMLILVVLPFILMLGALPFVNRIDPIILGLPFFHFWLFLGMLITPICTFVIYRLQKSEGSIE' A
#
# COMPACT_ATOMS: atom_id res chain seq x y z
N MET A 1 -9.22 -0.26 -20.93
CA MET A 1 -9.93 -0.44 -19.64
C MET A 1 -8.99 -0.86 -18.49
N GLY A 2 -7.95 -1.68 -18.72
CA GLY A 2 -7.12 -2.24 -17.64
C GLY A 2 -6.26 -1.25 -16.83
N LYS A 3 -5.68 -0.21 -17.44
CA LYS A 3 -4.77 0.72 -16.73
C LYS A 3 -5.47 1.56 -15.65
N LYS A 4 -6.69 2.04 -15.92
CA LYS A 4 -7.54 2.74 -14.94
C LYS A 4 -7.89 1.85 -13.75
N PHE A 5 -8.16 0.57 -14.02
CA PHE A 5 -8.43 -0.41 -12.97
C PHE A 5 -7.19 -0.67 -12.11
N ILE A 6 -6.00 -0.77 -12.71
CA ILE A 6 -4.73 -0.89 -11.99
C ILE A 6 -4.48 0.33 -11.08
N MET A 7 -4.71 1.55 -11.58
CA MET A 7 -4.60 2.75 -10.75
C MET A 7 -5.58 2.73 -9.58
N LEU A 8 -6.83 2.33 -9.82
CA LEU A 8 -7.84 2.23 -8.77
C LEU A 8 -7.43 1.23 -7.68
N ILE A 9 -6.91 0.05 -8.08
CA ILE A 9 -6.34 -0.92 -7.12
C ILE A 9 -5.20 -0.29 -6.34
N LEU A 10 -4.23 0.34 -7.00
CA LEU A 10 -3.06 0.95 -6.34
C LEU A 10 -3.45 2.05 -5.35
N VAL A 11 -4.51 2.82 -5.64
CA VAL A 11 -5.03 3.85 -4.74
C VAL A 11 -5.73 3.22 -3.53
N VAL A 12 -6.56 2.20 -3.74
CA VAL A 12 -7.35 1.59 -2.65
C VAL A 12 -6.51 0.66 -1.77
N LEU A 13 -5.47 0.05 -2.32
CA LEU A 13 -4.57 -0.89 -1.64
C LEU A 13 -4.04 -0.38 -0.29
N PRO A 14 -3.42 0.83 -0.17
CA PRO A 14 -2.93 1.33 1.11
C PRO A 14 -4.04 1.52 2.15
N PHE A 15 -5.25 1.91 1.73
CA PHE A 15 -6.39 2.06 2.66
C PHE A 15 -6.89 0.72 3.17
N ILE A 16 -7.01 -0.29 2.31
CA ILE A 16 -7.37 -1.64 2.75
C ILE A 16 -6.30 -2.19 3.68
N LEU A 17 -5.03 -1.97 3.35
CA LEU A 17 -3.90 -2.44 4.15
C LEU A 17 -3.87 -1.78 5.53
N MET A 18 -4.12 -0.47 5.63
CA MET A 18 -4.09 0.23 6.93
C MET A 18 -5.39 0.13 7.73
N LEU A 19 -6.54 0.18 7.07
CA LEU A 19 -7.85 0.26 7.74
C LEU A 19 -8.60 -1.07 7.71
N GLY A 20 -8.64 -1.73 6.56
CA GLY A 20 -9.36 -3.00 6.39
C GLY A 20 -8.69 -4.17 7.11
N ALA A 21 -7.36 -4.16 7.20
CA ALA A 21 -6.60 -5.24 7.83
C ALA A 21 -6.53 -5.11 9.37
N LEU A 22 -6.87 -3.95 9.96
CA LEU A 22 -6.80 -3.66 11.39
C LEU A 22 -7.26 -4.81 12.31
N PRO A 23 -8.47 -5.38 12.16
CA PRO A 23 -8.93 -6.44 13.06
C PRO A 23 -8.07 -7.71 13.00
N PHE A 24 -7.37 -7.94 11.90
CA PHE A 24 -6.48 -9.08 11.74
C PHE A 24 -5.07 -8.77 12.26
N VAL A 25 -4.58 -7.55 12.05
CA VAL A 25 -3.20 -7.18 12.34
C VAL A 25 -2.99 -6.60 13.73
N ASN A 26 -4.07 -6.24 14.42
CA ASN A 26 -4.05 -5.73 15.79
C ASN A 26 -3.77 -6.86 16.80
N ARG A 27 -2.56 -7.41 16.73
CA ARG A 27 -2.04 -8.43 17.64
C ARG A 27 -0.55 -8.19 17.87
N ILE A 28 -0.07 -8.60 19.03
CA ILE A 28 1.33 -8.46 19.41
C ILE A 28 2.17 -9.53 18.73
N ASP A 29 1.71 -10.78 18.76
CA ASP A 29 2.38 -11.91 18.14
C ASP A 29 1.93 -12.17 16.70
N PRO A 30 2.84 -12.61 15.81
CA PRO A 30 4.26 -12.88 16.05
C PRO A 30 5.12 -11.61 16.08
N ILE A 31 6.24 -11.67 16.81
CA ILE A 31 7.28 -10.63 16.76
C ILE A 31 8.13 -10.85 15.50
N ILE A 32 8.15 -9.86 14.60
CA ILE A 32 8.89 -9.88 13.33
C ILE A 32 9.96 -8.80 13.39
N LEU A 33 11.23 -9.17 13.16
CA LEU A 33 12.37 -8.25 13.23
C LEU A 33 12.49 -7.49 14.57
N GLY A 34 12.03 -8.09 15.66
CA GLY A 34 11.99 -7.45 16.99
C GLY A 34 10.82 -6.49 17.20
N LEU A 35 9.90 -6.37 16.22
CA LEU A 35 8.70 -5.56 16.30
C LEU A 35 7.46 -6.43 16.53
N PRO A 36 6.48 -6.00 17.35
CA PRO A 36 5.17 -6.62 17.39
C PRO A 36 4.54 -6.64 15.99
N PHE A 37 3.69 -7.63 15.71
CA PHE A 37 3.09 -7.82 14.38
C PHE A 37 2.42 -6.56 13.84
N PHE A 38 1.66 -5.86 14.70
CA PHE A 38 1.01 -4.60 14.32
C PHE A 38 2.00 -3.51 13.87
N HIS A 39 3.13 -3.36 14.56
CA HIS A 39 4.14 -2.34 14.22
C HIS A 39 4.84 -2.69 12.91
N PHE A 40 5.19 -3.96 12.72
CA PHE A 40 5.75 -4.44 11.46
C PHE A 40 4.78 -4.20 10.29
N TRP A 41 3.48 -4.41 10.51
CA TRP A 41 2.46 -4.16 9.50
C TRP A 41 2.35 -2.67 9.13
N LEU A 42 2.35 -1.77 10.13
CA LEU A 42 2.37 -0.32 9.89
C LEU A 42 3.63 0.10 9.11
N PHE A 43 4.78 -0.46 9.45
CA PHE A 43 6.03 -0.23 8.72
C PHE A 43 5.95 -0.67 7.26
N LEU A 44 5.39 -1.86 6.98
CA LEU A 44 5.12 -2.29 5.61
C LEU A 44 4.18 -1.31 4.89
N GLY A 45 3.11 -0.84 5.55
CA GLY A 45 2.20 0.15 4.97
C GLY A 45 2.89 1.47 4.62
N MET A 46 3.83 1.91 5.46
CA MET A 46 4.66 3.10 5.21
C MET A 46 5.53 2.96 3.96
N LEU A 47 6.02 1.75 3.66
CA LEU A 47 6.80 1.47 2.45
C LEU A 47 5.90 1.26 1.22
N ILE A 48 4.78 0.56 1.36
CA ILE A 48 3.87 0.25 0.26
C ILE A 48 3.22 1.51 -0.30
N THR A 49 2.84 2.47 0.55
CA THR A 49 2.17 3.71 0.12
C THR A 49 2.98 4.51 -0.91
N PRO A 50 4.25 4.90 -0.68
CA PRO A 50 5.05 5.62 -1.66
C PRO A 50 5.36 4.75 -2.89
N ILE A 51 5.48 3.42 -2.75
CA ILE A 51 5.65 2.52 -3.90
C ILE A 51 4.41 2.57 -4.79
N CYS A 52 3.21 2.50 -4.22
CA CYS A 52 1.95 2.62 -4.97
C CYS A 52 1.87 3.95 -5.71
N THR A 53 2.14 5.06 -5.02
CA THR A 53 2.15 6.41 -5.63
C THR A 53 3.21 6.51 -6.73
N PHE A 54 4.41 5.94 -6.53
CA PHE A 54 5.46 5.93 -7.54
C PHE A 54 5.06 5.13 -8.79
N VAL A 55 4.41 3.98 -8.62
CA VAL A 55 3.90 3.19 -9.74
C VAL A 55 2.80 3.95 -10.48
N ILE A 56 1.87 4.61 -9.77
CA ILE A 56 0.85 5.46 -10.39
C ILE A 56 1.51 6.58 -11.19
N TYR A 57 2.49 7.27 -10.63
CA TYR A 57 3.24 8.33 -11.32
C TYR A 57 3.91 7.81 -12.60
N ARG A 58 4.57 6.65 -12.53
CA ARG A 58 5.22 6.04 -13.70
C ARG A 58 4.22 5.66 -14.79
N LEU A 59 3.05 5.13 -14.40
CA LEU A 59 1.98 4.79 -15.32
C LEU A 59 1.39 6.03 -15.99
N GLN A 60 1.10 7.09 -15.22
CA GLN A 60 0.55 8.35 -15.76
C GLN A 60 1.56 9.08 -16.67
N LYS A 61 2.84 9.09 -16.29
CA LYS A 61 3.92 9.61 -17.14
C LYS A 61 4.04 8.86 -18.46
N SER A 62 3.88 7.54 -18.45
CA SER A 62 3.89 6.73 -19.68
C SER A 62 2.68 6.97 -20.58
N GLU A 63 1.59 7.52 -20.05
CA GLU A 63 0.39 7.85 -20.81
C GLU A 63 0.40 9.27 -21.39
N GLY A 64 1.46 10.06 -21.14
CA GLY A 64 1.51 11.47 -21.57
C GLY A 64 0.51 12.36 -20.84
N SER A 65 -0.08 11.87 -19.73
CA SER A 65 -1.08 12.61 -18.94
C SER A 65 -0.45 13.65 -18.02
N ILE A 66 0.84 13.53 -17.74
CA ILE A 66 1.61 14.49 -16.92
C ILE A 66 2.64 15.11 -17.87
N GLU A 67 2.18 16.03 -18.71
CA GLU A 67 3.00 17.08 -19.31
C GLU A 67 2.84 18.37 -18.49
#